data_AF-A0A7L3UVN6-F1
#
_entry.id   AF-A0A7L3UVN6-F1
#
_cell.length_a   1.000
_cell.length_b   1.000
_cell.length_c   1.000
_cell.angle_alpha   90.00
_cell.angle_beta   90.00
_cell.angle_gamma   90.00
#
_symmetry.space_group_name_H-M   'P 1'
#
loop_
_entity.id
_entity.type
_entity.pdbx_description
1 polymer ?
#
loop_
_entity_poly.entity_id
_entity_poly.type
_entity_poly.pdbx_seq_one_letter_code
_entity_poly.pdbx_strand_id
1 'polypeptide(L)' 'MLEILSLIRQGGDPGWCRSVPNWERGPWLETLLGLRRARGNARPRIISSHLPVHLFPKKFFGSKAKV' A
#
# COMPACT_ATOMS: atom_id res chain seq x y z
N MET A 1 8.68 2.85 -6.73
CA MET A 1 8.80 1.88 -5.62
C MET A 1 7.72 0.80 -5.64
N LEU A 2 6.44 1.15 -5.79
CA LEU A 2 5.30 0.21 -5.71
C LEU A 2 5.40 -1.02 -6.63
N GLU A 3 5.84 -0.85 -7.88
CA GLU A 3 5.98 -1.98 -8.82
C GLU A 3 7.03 -3.00 -8.35
N ILE A 4 8.18 -2.53 -7.86
CA ILE A 4 9.23 -3.39 -7.32
C ILE A 4 8.71 -4.17 -6.11
N LEU A 5 8.01 -3.50 -5.17
CA LEU A 5 7.42 -4.17 -4.01
C LEU A 5 6.34 -5.19 -4.41
N SER A 6 5.60 -4.91 -5.48
CA SER A 6 4.58 -5.82 -6.00
C SER A 6 5.20 -7.09 -6.59
N LEU A 7 6.30 -6.95 -7.33
CA LEU A 7 7.06 -8.08 -7.85
C LEU A 7 7.72 -8.89 -6.71
N ILE A 8 8.35 -8.22 -5.72
CA ILE A 8 8.93 -8.91 -4.55
C ILE A 8 7.87 -9.73 -3.83
N ARG A 9 6.67 -9.17 -3.61
CA ARG A 9 5.56 -9.87 -2.97
C ARG A 9 5.16 -11.14 -3.73
N GLN A 10 5.17 -11.09 -5.06
CA GLN A 10 4.76 -12.19 -5.92
C GLN A 10 5.94 -13.08 -6.34
N GLY A 11 7.08 -13.01 -5.67
CA GLY A 11 8.24 -13.83 -6.00
C GLY A 11 8.80 -13.58 -7.41
N GLY A 12 8.59 -12.38 -7.96
CA GLY A 12 9.01 -11.99 -9.30
C GLY A 12 7.94 -12.16 -10.39
N ASP A 13 6.79 -12.77 -10.09
CA ASP A 13 5.72 -12.94 -11.09
C ASP A 13 5.04 -11.60 -11.46
N PRO A 14 5.08 -11.17 -12.73
CA PRO A 14 4.45 -9.93 -13.18
C PRO A 14 2.92 -10.03 -13.35
N GLY A 15 2.31 -11.21 -13.21
CA GLY A 15 0.88 -11.43 -13.43
C GLY A 15 0.01 -10.45 -12.65
N TRP A 16 0.33 -10.20 -11.37
CA TRP A 16 -0.41 -9.25 -10.55
C TRP A 16 -0.26 -7.79 -11.01
N CYS A 17 0.96 -7.38 -11.40
CA CYS A 17 1.21 -6.02 -11.89
C CYS A 17 0.53 -5.74 -13.23
N ARG A 18 0.36 -6.76 -14.07
CA ARG A 18 -0.28 -6.68 -15.39
C ARG A 18 -1.80 -6.76 -15.34
N SER A 19 -2.36 -7.42 -14.34
CA SER A 19 -3.82 -7.64 -14.20
C SER A 19 -4.52 -6.63 -13.29
N VAL A 20 -3.82 -6.10 -12.28
CA VAL A 20 -4.42 -5.21 -11.28
C VAL A 20 -3.77 -3.82 -11.34
N PRO A 21 -4.58 -2.73 -11.45
CA PRO A 21 -4.06 -1.37 -11.42
C PRO A 21 -3.23 -1.07 -10.17
N ASN A 22 -2.21 -0.23 -10.31
CA ASN A 22 -1.28 0.04 -9.22
C ASN A 22 -1.96 0.62 -7.96
N TRP A 23 -2.95 1.51 -8.13
CA TRP A 23 -3.71 2.13 -7.04
C TRP A 23 -4.67 1.16 -6.33
N GLU A 24 -4.86 -0.06 -6.83
CA GLU A 24 -5.56 -1.15 -6.14
C GLU A 24 -4.60 -2.01 -5.31
N ARG A 25 -3.39 -2.22 -5.83
CA ARG A 25 -2.33 -2.95 -5.14
C ARG A 25 -1.71 -2.17 -3.98
N GLY A 26 -1.46 -0.87 -4.19
CA GLY A 26 -0.89 0.06 -3.23
C GLY A 26 -1.74 1.33 -3.11
N PRO A 27 -2.95 1.25 -2.56
CA PRO A 27 -3.87 2.38 -2.51
C PRO A 27 -3.31 3.56 -1.70
N TRP A 28 -3.72 4.77 -2.10
CA TRP A 28 -3.36 6.03 -1.45
C TRP A 28 -4.17 6.24 -0.17
N LEU A 29 -3.50 6.23 0.98
CA LEU A 29 -4.11 6.29 2.31
C LEU A 29 -4.99 7.53 2.51
N GLU A 30 -4.54 8.68 2.01
CA GLU A 30 -5.17 10.00 2.16
C GLU A 30 -6.45 10.16 1.32
N THR A 31 -6.71 9.27 0.36
CA THR A 31 -7.94 9.31 -0.45
C THR A 31 -9.06 8.50 0.20
N LEU A 32 -10.30 8.97 0.09
CA LEU A 32 -11.48 8.25 0.60
C LEU A 32 -11.57 6.82 0.03
N LEU A 33 -11.35 6.67 -1.28
CA LEU A 33 -11.39 5.37 -1.94
C LEU A 33 -10.20 4.49 -1.55
N GLY A 34 -9.00 5.06 -1.50
CA GLY A 34 -7.79 4.33 -1.13
C GLY A 34 -7.83 3.84 0.32
N LEU A 35 -8.35 4.61 1.26
CA LEU A 35 -8.56 4.16 2.63
C LEU A 35 -9.52 2.96 2.72
N ARG A 36 -10.63 2.99 1.97
CA ARG A 36 -11.57 1.86 1.91
C ARG A 36 -10.90 0.62 1.32
N ARG A 37 -10.16 0.78 0.21
CA ARG A 37 -9.40 -0.31 -0.43
C ARG A 37 -8.33 -0.89 0.49
N ALA A 38 -7.55 -0.04 1.16
CA ALA A 38 -6.51 -0.46 2.11
C ALA A 38 -7.06 -1.28 3.28
N ARG A 39 -8.30 -1.03 3.70
CA ARG A 39 -8.99 -1.81 4.75
C ARG A 39 -9.46 -3.18 4.25
N GLY A 40 -9.84 -3.29 2.97
CA GLY A 40 -10.26 -4.55 2.36
C GLY A 40 -9.11 -5.46 1.90
N ASN A 41 -7.93 -4.89 1.60
CA ASN A 41 -6.78 -5.67 1.12
C ASN A 41 -6.29 -6.69 2.17
N ALA A 42 -6.05 -7.91 1.72
CA ALA A 42 -5.47 -8.97 2.55
C ALA A 42 -4.06 -8.63 3.05
N ARG A 43 -3.68 -9.16 4.22
CA ARG A 43 -2.33 -9.02 4.77
C ARG A 43 -1.34 -9.93 4.00
N PRO A 44 -0.05 -9.53 3.85
CA PRO A 44 0.52 -8.22 4.19
C PRO A 44 -0.02 -7.12 3.28
N ARG A 45 -0.13 -5.88 3.75
CA ARG A 45 -0.71 -4.77 2.95
C ARG A 45 0.40 -3.86 2.43
N ILE A 46 0.30 -3.47 1.16
CA ILE A 46 1.10 -2.38 0.58
C ILE A 46 0.17 -1.17 0.50
N ILE A 47 0.62 -0.02 0.99
CA ILE A 47 -0.16 1.23 1.07
C ILE A 47 0.78 2.37 0.67
N SER A 48 0.26 3.35 -0.06
CA SER A 48 1.00 4.53 -0.51
C SER A 48 0.53 5.78 0.25
N SER A 49 1.42 6.73 0.49
CA SER A 49 1.03 8.04 1.02
C SER A 49 2.04 9.13 0.68
N HIS A 50 1.56 10.34 0.46
CA HIS A 50 2.33 11.58 0.40
C HIS A 50 2.08 12.50 1.61
N LEU A 51 1.40 12.01 2.65
CA LEU A 51 1.18 12.80 3.85
C LEU A 51 2.52 13.14 4.51
N PRO A 52 2.76 14.42 4.86
CA PRO A 52 3.89 14.78 5.69
C PRO A 52 3.74 14.14 7.08
N VAL A 53 4.86 13.97 7.79
CA VAL A 53 4.93 13.23 9.07
C VAL A 53 3.89 13.68 10.10
N HIS A 54 3.58 14.98 10.16
CA HIS A 54 2.62 15.55 11.11
C HIS A 54 1.15 15.25 10.77
N LEU A 55 0.86 14.83 9.53
CA LEU A 55 -0.46 14.37 9.09
C LEU A 55 -0.55 12.84 8.98
N PHE A 56 0.56 12.13 9.08
CA PHE A 56 0.61 10.67 8.99
C PHE A 56 -0.12 10.00 10.18
N PRO A 57 -0.71 8.79 10.04
CA PRO A 57 -1.47 8.18 11.12
C PRO A 57 -0.66 8.02 12.41
N LYS A 58 -1.10 8.66 13.49
CA LYS A 58 -0.43 8.61 14.80
C LYS A 58 -0.17 7.19 15.31
N LYS A 59 -1.06 6.24 14.99
CA LYS A 59 -0.90 4.83 15.36
C LYS A 59 0.29 4.13 14.70
N PHE A 60 0.84 4.68 13.61
CA PHE A 60 2.03 4.15 12.96
C PHE A 60 3.25 4.17 13.89
N PHE A 61 3.46 5.26 14.62
CA PHE A 61 4.65 5.48 15.44
C PHE A 61 4.80 4.52 16.63
N GLY A 62 3.70 3.85 17.04
CA GLY A 62 3.72 2.77 18.04
C GLY A 62 3.58 1.37 17.44
N SER A 63 3.66 1.24 16.11
CA SER A 63 3.44 -0.03 15.41
C SER A 63 4.73 -0.67 14.93
N LYS A 64 4.64 -1.91 14.41
CA LYS A 64 5.74 -2.62 13.73
C LYS A 64 5.63 -2.57 12.20
N ALA A 65 4.81 -1.66 11.66
CA ALA A 65 4.69 -1.47 10.22
C ALA A 65 6.00 -0.88 9.65
N LYS A 66 6.29 -1.15 8.39
CA LYS A 66 7.49 -0.64 7.68
C LYS A 66 7.07 0.46 6.70
N VAL A 67 7.84 1.53 6.66
CA VAL A 67 7.78 2.62 5.66
C VAL A 67 9.09 2.61 4.91
#